data_AF-A0A962F4X4-F1
#
_entry.id   AF-A0A962F4X4-F1
#
_cell.length_a   1.000
_cell.length_b   1.000
_cell.length_c   1.000
_cell.angle_alpha   90.00
_cell.angle_beta   90.00
_cell.angle_gamma   90.00
#
_symmetry.space_group_name_H-M   'P 1'
#
loop_
_entity.id
_entity.type
_entity.pdbx_description
1 polymer ?
#
loop_
_entity_poly.entity_id
_entity_poly.type
_entity_poly.pdbx_seq_one_letter_code
_entity_poly.pdbx_strand_id
1 'polypeptide(L)'
;MNSDPSKNVLGDLEGSVLNVHSQLDLIQQFMSRRFDELSMEINATSQQIDMTEEGLGKRFSEILEILGAISYNGQGLTPANTGVELEAVIEDTEKAANTILDAADRIVERIEHDEEWNNPDTQEIAKEKIKQDVQDILMACTFQDLAGQRIRNTLDNLQLIETRLSGTLKKLGIDVAPSEEDIAKKAQGTARSSQGDIDTMF
;
A
#
# COMPACT_ATOMS: atom_id res chain seq x y z
N MET A 1 1.29 -34.02 -94.03
CA MET A 1 1.00 -34.30 -92.60
C MET A 1 1.17 -33.00 -91.85
N ASN A 2 0.07 -32.29 -91.61
CA ASN A 2 0.07 -31.05 -90.83
C ASN A 2 -0.69 -31.37 -89.53
N SER A 3 0.04 -31.45 -88.43
CA SER A 3 -0.53 -31.59 -87.08
C SER A 3 -1.22 -30.26 -86.72
N ASP A 4 -2.52 -30.34 -86.45
CA ASP A 4 -3.37 -29.19 -86.12
C ASP A 4 -2.93 -28.54 -84.80
N PRO A 5 -2.44 -27.29 -84.80
CA PRO A 5 -1.93 -26.63 -83.59
C PRO A 5 -3.01 -26.43 -82.53
N SER A 6 -4.30 -26.43 -82.90
CA SER A 6 -5.42 -26.26 -81.96
C SER A 6 -5.60 -27.45 -81.01
N LYS A 7 -5.31 -28.68 -81.46
CA LYS A 7 -5.34 -29.88 -80.61
C LYS A 7 -4.25 -29.90 -79.54
N ASN A 8 -3.10 -29.27 -79.82
CA ASN A 8 -1.99 -29.19 -78.87
C ASN A 8 -2.32 -28.22 -77.73
N VAL A 9 -2.94 -27.07 -78.05
CA VAL A 9 -3.34 -26.05 -77.07
C VAL A 9 -4.45 -26.55 -76.13
N LEU A 10 -5.43 -27.31 -76.62
CA LEU A 10 -6.47 -27.91 -75.76
C LEU A 10 -5.89 -28.97 -74.81
N GLY A 11 -4.96 -29.80 -75.27
CA GLY A 11 -4.27 -30.78 -74.43
C GLY A 11 -3.39 -30.12 -73.35
N ASP A 12 -2.68 -29.04 -73.69
CA ASP A 12 -1.88 -28.25 -72.76
C ASP A 12 -2.75 -27.52 -71.71
N LEU A 13 -3.94 -27.05 -72.11
CA LEU A 13 -4.90 -26.42 -71.21
C LEU A 13 -5.52 -27.44 -70.25
N GLU A 14 -5.91 -28.62 -70.74
CA GLU A 14 -6.43 -29.72 -69.92
C GLU A 14 -5.37 -30.22 -68.92
N GLY A 15 -4.11 -30.36 -69.37
CA GLY A 15 -2.97 -30.67 -68.50
C GLY A 15 -2.72 -29.61 -67.43
N SER A 16 -2.83 -28.32 -67.78
CA SER A 16 -2.70 -27.22 -66.81
C SER A 16 -3.83 -27.21 -65.79
N VAL A 17 -5.08 -27.45 -66.20
CA VAL A 17 -6.24 -27.52 -65.29
C VAL A 17 -6.13 -28.70 -64.32
N LEU A 18 -5.70 -29.87 -64.80
CA LEU A 18 -5.44 -31.04 -63.95
C LEU A 18 -4.31 -30.75 -62.93
N ASN A 19 -3.27 -30.04 -63.35
CA ASN A 19 -2.18 -29.64 -62.46
C ASN A 19 -2.64 -28.65 -61.38
N VAL A 20 -3.44 -27.65 -61.75
CA VAL A 20 -4.04 -26.70 -60.78
C VAL A 20 -4.97 -27.41 -59.80
N HIS A 21 -5.80 -28.36 -60.27
CA HIS A 21 -6.66 -29.15 -59.39
C HIS A 21 -5.84 -29.97 -58.38
N SER A 22 -4.76 -30.62 -58.83
CA SER A 22 -3.85 -31.33 -57.94
C SER A 22 -3.17 -30.41 -56.92
N GLN A 23 -2.79 -29.19 -57.30
CA GLN A 23 -2.24 -28.22 -56.35
C GLN A 23 -3.28 -27.73 -55.33
N LEU A 24 -4.54 -27.52 -55.75
CA LEU A 24 -5.63 -27.16 -54.86
C LEU A 24 -5.92 -28.27 -53.83
N ASP A 25 -5.86 -29.54 -54.24
CA ASP A 25 -6.00 -30.68 -53.31
C ASP A 25 -4.87 -30.72 -52.27
N LEU A 26 -3.63 -30.45 -52.69
CA LEU A 26 -2.49 -30.36 -51.77
C LEU A 26 -2.64 -29.20 -50.78
N ILE A 27 -3.11 -28.04 -51.26
CA ILE A 27 -3.39 -26.89 -50.40
C ILE A 27 -4.53 -27.21 -49.42
N GLN A 28 -5.59 -27.87 -49.87
CA GLN A 28 -6.70 -28.26 -49.01
C GLN A 28 -6.23 -29.21 -47.89
N GLN A 29 -5.44 -30.24 -48.22
CA GLN A 29 -4.89 -31.17 -47.24
C GLN A 29 -3.94 -30.46 -46.26
N PHE A 30 -3.10 -29.57 -46.76
CA PHE A 30 -2.21 -28.76 -45.93
C PHE A 30 -2.99 -27.86 -44.97
N MET A 31 -4.02 -27.17 -45.47
CA MET A 31 -4.88 -26.29 -44.69
C MET A 31 -5.67 -27.05 -43.62
N SER A 32 -6.26 -28.20 -43.95
CA SER A 32 -6.93 -29.05 -42.96
C SER A 32 -5.99 -29.46 -41.83
N ARG A 33 -4.79 -29.95 -42.17
CA ARG A 33 -3.78 -30.31 -41.16
C ARG A 33 -3.37 -29.12 -40.30
N ARG A 34 -3.20 -27.93 -40.90
CA ARG A 34 -2.87 -26.70 -40.16
C ARG A 34 -4.01 -26.26 -39.23
N PHE A 35 -5.26 -26.35 -39.66
CA PHE A 35 -6.40 -26.02 -38.81
C PHE A 35 -6.50 -26.96 -37.60
N ASP A 36 -6.26 -28.25 -37.78
CA ASP A 36 -6.25 -29.22 -36.69
C ASP A 36 -5.15 -28.91 -35.66
N GLU A 37 -3.94 -28.61 -36.15
CA GLU A 37 -2.79 -28.28 -35.31
C GLU A 37 -2.97 -26.95 -34.56
N LEU A 38 -3.45 -25.92 -35.25
CA LEU A 38 -3.75 -24.62 -34.64
C LEU A 38 -4.87 -24.73 -33.60
N SER A 39 -5.89 -25.57 -33.86
CA SER A 39 -6.97 -25.80 -32.91
C SER A 39 -6.46 -26.47 -31.64
N MET A 40 -5.54 -27.41 -31.76
CA MET A 40 -4.88 -28.02 -30.60
C MET A 40 -4.02 -27.02 -29.83
N GLU A 41 -3.24 -26.19 -30.53
CA GLU A 41 -2.38 -25.17 -29.92
C GLU A 41 -3.18 -24.07 -29.21
N ILE A 42 -4.29 -23.61 -29.82
CA ILE A 42 -5.22 -22.65 -29.21
C ILE A 42 -5.86 -23.24 -27.95
N ASN A 43 -6.31 -24.50 -27.99
CA ASN A 43 -6.90 -25.15 -26.83
C ASN A 43 -5.89 -25.28 -25.68
N ALA A 44 -4.66 -25.71 -25.99
CA ALA A 44 -3.58 -25.77 -25.02
C ALA A 44 -3.25 -24.38 -24.43
N THR A 45 -3.22 -23.34 -25.25
CA THR A 45 -2.99 -21.97 -24.81
C THR A 45 -4.14 -21.46 -23.93
N SER A 46 -5.39 -21.76 -24.29
CA SER A 46 -6.57 -21.41 -23.47
C SER A 46 -6.48 -22.05 -22.09
N GLN A 47 -6.13 -23.33 -22.00
CA GLN A 47 -5.93 -24.01 -20.71
C GLN A 47 -4.78 -23.39 -19.91
N GLN A 48 -3.68 -23.00 -20.56
CA GLN A 48 -2.59 -22.31 -19.88
C GLN A 48 -3.03 -20.96 -19.31
N ILE A 49 -3.83 -20.19 -20.07
CA ILE A 49 -4.39 -18.91 -19.60
C ILE A 49 -5.28 -19.15 -18.37
N ASP A 50 -6.20 -20.11 -18.43
CA ASP A 50 -7.09 -20.43 -17.30
C ASP A 50 -6.30 -20.81 -16.04
N MET A 51 -5.26 -21.62 -16.18
CA MET A 51 -4.36 -21.99 -15.07
C MET A 51 -3.61 -20.78 -14.51
N THR A 52 -3.17 -19.85 -15.37
CA THR A 52 -2.52 -18.61 -14.91
C THR A 52 -3.50 -17.66 -14.22
N GLU A 53 -4.76 -17.59 -14.68
CA GLU A 53 -5.80 -16.76 -14.10
C GLU A 53 -6.17 -17.26 -12.69
N GLU A 54 -6.35 -18.58 -12.51
CA GLU A 54 -6.60 -19.17 -11.20
C GLU A 54 -5.41 -18.94 -10.24
N GLY A 55 -4.19 -19.07 -10.76
CA GLY A 55 -2.97 -18.77 -10.01
C GLY A 55 -2.91 -17.30 -9.57
N LEU A 56 -3.28 -16.37 -10.45
CA LEU A 56 -3.33 -14.94 -10.17
C LEU A 56 -4.42 -14.61 -9.13
N GLY A 57 -5.60 -15.23 -9.23
CA GLY A 57 -6.70 -15.06 -8.28
C GLY A 57 -6.32 -15.47 -6.85
N LYS A 58 -5.70 -16.66 -6.69
CA LYS A 58 -5.20 -17.13 -5.38
C LYS A 58 -4.16 -16.16 -4.80
N ARG A 59 -3.25 -15.69 -5.64
CA ARG A 59 -2.19 -14.74 -5.27
C ARG A 59 -2.73 -13.37 -4.84
N PHE A 60 -3.71 -12.82 -5.55
CA PHE A 60 -4.38 -11.58 -5.12
C PHE A 60 -5.17 -11.79 -3.83
N SER A 61 -5.78 -12.96 -3.64
CA SER A 61 -6.41 -13.31 -2.37
C SER A 61 -5.41 -13.31 -1.21
N GLU A 62 -4.20 -13.86 -1.37
CA GLU A 62 -3.14 -13.81 -0.34
C GLU A 62 -2.70 -12.36 -0.04
N ILE A 63 -2.55 -11.52 -1.07
CA ILE A 63 -2.25 -10.09 -0.89
C ILE A 63 -3.38 -9.40 -0.12
N LEU A 64 -4.64 -9.62 -0.53
CA LEU A 64 -5.82 -9.04 0.11
C LEU A 64 -6.03 -9.56 1.52
N GLU A 65 -5.63 -10.78 1.83
CA GLU A 65 -5.66 -11.35 3.17
C GLU A 65 -4.59 -10.71 4.06
N ILE A 66 -3.38 -10.50 3.55
CA ILE A 66 -2.34 -9.74 4.26
C ILE A 66 -2.79 -8.28 4.46
N LEU A 67 -3.28 -7.63 3.42
CA LEU A 67 -3.83 -6.27 3.48
C LEU A 67 -5.06 -6.19 4.38
N GLY A 68 -5.93 -7.19 4.39
CA GLY A 68 -7.10 -7.28 5.27
C GLY A 68 -6.73 -7.60 6.71
N ALA A 69 -5.63 -8.32 6.93
CA ALA A 69 -5.01 -8.45 8.23
C ALA A 69 -4.30 -7.16 8.68
N ILE A 70 -4.24 -6.12 7.83
CA ILE A 70 -3.68 -4.80 8.16
C ILE A 70 -4.79 -3.73 8.17
N SER A 71 -5.80 -3.91 7.30
CA SER A 71 -6.94 -3.03 7.11
C SER A 71 -8.01 -3.38 8.13
N TYR A 72 -8.37 -2.37 8.91
CA TYR A 72 -9.45 -2.32 9.88
C TYR A 72 -10.61 -3.32 9.64
N ASN A 73 -10.64 -4.37 10.47
CA ASN A 73 -11.84 -5.16 10.74
C ASN A 73 -12.08 -4.96 12.24
N GLY A 74 -13.22 -4.38 12.64
CA GLY A 74 -13.52 -3.83 13.97
C GLY A 74 -13.52 -4.81 15.17
N GLN A 75 -12.66 -5.83 15.18
CA GLN A 75 -12.51 -6.85 16.23
C GLN A 75 -11.09 -6.89 16.85
N GLY A 76 -10.20 -5.94 16.55
CA GLY A 76 -9.05 -5.62 17.39
C GLY A 76 -7.94 -6.69 17.51
N LEU A 77 -7.80 -7.58 16.52
CA LEU A 77 -6.82 -8.69 16.55
C LEU A 77 -5.73 -8.59 15.47
N THR A 78 -5.58 -7.45 14.81
CA THR A 78 -4.69 -7.27 13.66
C THR A 78 -3.72 -6.09 13.82
N PRO A 79 -2.56 -6.07 13.12
CA PRO A 79 -1.62 -4.94 12.99
C PRO A 79 -2.22 -3.55 12.66
N ALA A 80 -3.53 -3.49 12.40
CA ALA A 80 -4.40 -2.32 12.48
C ALA A 80 -4.27 -1.51 13.80
N ASN A 81 -3.58 -2.04 14.83
CA ASN A 81 -3.17 -1.25 16.01
C ASN A 81 -2.33 -0.03 15.67
N THR A 82 -1.63 0.06 14.54
CA THR A 82 -0.75 1.20 14.23
C THR A 82 -1.49 2.56 14.29
N GLY A 83 -2.67 2.64 13.67
CA GLY A 83 -3.47 3.87 13.69
C GLY A 83 -4.08 4.15 15.07
N VAL A 84 -4.57 3.11 15.75
CA VAL A 84 -5.16 3.21 17.09
C VAL A 84 -4.11 3.58 18.14
N GLU A 85 -2.92 3.02 18.06
CA GLU A 85 -1.80 3.33 18.95
C GLU A 85 -1.30 4.75 18.70
N LEU A 86 -1.23 5.21 17.44
CA LEU A 86 -0.86 6.59 17.15
C LEU A 86 -1.91 7.59 17.65
N GLU A 87 -3.20 7.28 17.48
CA GLU A 87 -4.31 8.08 18.03
C GLU A 87 -4.24 8.12 19.57
N ALA A 88 -4.00 6.98 20.22
CA ALA A 88 -3.82 6.93 21.67
C ALA A 88 -2.61 7.74 22.14
N VAL A 89 -1.51 7.76 21.38
CA VAL A 89 -0.37 8.64 21.66
C VAL A 89 -0.76 10.10 21.56
N ILE A 90 -1.55 10.50 20.55
CA ILE A 90 -2.03 11.88 20.40
C ILE A 90 -2.91 12.26 21.59
N GLU A 91 -3.89 11.42 21.96
CA GLU A 91 -4.79 11.65 23.09
C GLU A 91 -4.03 11.77 24.42
N ASP A 92 -3.08 10.87 24.69
CA ASP A 92 -2.26 10.90 25.90
C ASP A 92 -1.37 12.16 25.95
N THR A 93 -0.84 12.56 24.79
CA THR A 93 -0.01 13.77 24.66
C THR A 93 -0.84 15.04 24.89
N GLU A 94 -2.06 15.10 24.37
CA GLU A 94 -2.97 16.22 24.56
C GLU A 94 -3.39 16.36 26.04
N LYS A 95 -3.76 15.25 26.69
CA LYS A 95 -4.07 15.23 28.13
C LYS A 95 -2.91 15.70 28.99
N ALA A 96 -1.69 15.22 28.68
CA ALA A 96 -0.51 15.62 29.42
C ALA A 96 -0.17 17.10 29.19
N ALA A 97 -0.30 17.59 27.96
CA ALA A 97 -0.10 19.01 27.64
C ALA A 97 -1.07 19.91 28.42
N ASN A 98 -2.37 19.57 28.44
CA ASN A 98 -3.36 20.28 29.24
C ASN A 98 -3.02 20.27 30.73
N THR A 99 -2.63 19.11 31.27
CA THR A 99 -2.22 18.99 32.69
C THR A 99 -1.02 19.88 33.03
N ILE A 100 -0.02 19.95 32.13
CA ILE A 100 1.17 20.79 32.30
C ILE A 100 0.80 22.27 32.27
N LEU A 101 -0.04 22.69 31.32
CA LEU A 101 -0.50 24.08 31.22
C LEU A 101 -1.33 24.48 32.44
N ASP A 102 -2.28 23.66 32.86
CA ASP A 102 -3.10 23.93 34.04
C ASP A 102 -2.25 24.06 35.32
N ALA A 103 -1.23 23.21 35.49
CA ALA A 103 -0.32 23.30 36.62
C ALA A 103 0.58 24.54 36.57
N ALA A 104 1.04 24.92 35.37
CA ALA A 104 1.80 26.15 35.18
C ALA A 104 0.96 27.39 35.49
N ASP A 105 -0.29 27.44 35.06
CA ASP A 105 -1.23 28.53 35.34
C ASP A 105 -1.48 28.67 36.84
N ARG A 106 -1.70 27.55 37.55
CA ARG A 106 -1.83 27.55 39.03
C ARG A 106 -0.57 28.07 39.73
N ILE A 107 0.62 27.76 39.22
CA ILE A 107 1.88 28.28 39.78
C ILE A 107 1.94 29.81 39.60
N VAL A 108 1.62 30.32 38.41
CA VAL A 108 1.60 31.76 38.13
C VAL A 108 0.61 32.46 39.07
N GLU A 109 -0.62 31.95 39.17
CA GLU A 109 -1.65 32.52 40.05
C GLU A 109 -1.17 32.60 41.51
N ARG A 110 -0.53 31.54 42.04
CA ARG A 110 -0.01 31.52 43.41
C ARG A 110 1.15 32.50 43.63
N ILE A 111 1.98 32.72 42.62
CA ILE A 111 3.09 33.68 42.72
C ILE A 111 2.55 35.12 42.74
N GLU A 112 1.48 35.41 42.00
CA GLU A 112 0.90 36.75 41.89
C GLU A 112 0.03 37.16 43.10
N HIS A 113 -0.38 36.22 43.96
CA HIS A 113 -1.16 36.52 45.18
C HIS A 113 -0.29 37.02 46.34
N ASP A 114 0.05 38.32 46.31
CA ASP A 114 0.89 39.02 47.32
C ASP A 114 0.46 38.79 48.78
N GLU A 115 -0.84 38.65 49.05
CA GLU A 115 -1.35 38.43 50.42
C GLU A 115 -0.83 37.13 51.04
N GLU A 116 -0.62 36.07 50.24
CA GLU A 116 -0.12 34.78 50.72
C GLU A 116 1.38 34.86 51.08
N TRP A 117 2.13 35.80 50.52
CA TRP A 117 3.58 35.95 50.72
C TRP A 117 3.95 36.83 51.92
N ASN A 118 3.00 37.60 52.45
CA ASN A 118 3.21 38.58 53.51
C ASN A 118 3.17 38.00 54.93
N ASN A 119 2.71 36.75 55.10
CA ASN A 119 2.66 36.05 56.40
C ASN A 119 3.46 34.73 56.32
N PRO A 120 4.34 34.42 57.28
CA PRO A 120 5.11 33.18 57.31
C PRO A 120 4.27 31.89 57.18
N ASP A 121 3.10 31.84 57.83
CA ASP A 121 2.26 30.63 57.83
C ASP A 121 1.58 30.41 56.46
N THR A 122 1.12 31.48 55.80
CA THR A 122 0.53 31.40 54.45
C THR A 122 1.59 31.18 53.38
N GLN A 123 2.79 31.72 53.59
CA GLN A 123 3.92 31.54 52.69
C GLN A 123 4.36 30.08 52.60
N GLU A 124 4.46 29.37 53.72
CA GLU A 124 4.81 27.94 53.71
C GLU A 124 3.75 27.09 52.99
N ILE A 125 2.47 27.43 53.17
CA ILE A 125 1.37 26.78 52.44
C ILE A 125 1.49 27.02 50.93
N ALA A 126 1.75 28.26 50.50
CA ALA A 126 1.92 28.61 49.09
C ALA A 126 3.09 27.86 48.44
N LYS A 127 4.25 27.77 49.14
CA LYS A 127 5.42 27.00 48.68
C LYS A 127 5.11 25.52 48.50
N GLU A 128 4.42 24.89 49.45
CA GLU A 128 4.09 23.46 49.34
C GLU A 128 3.12 23.20 48.20
N LYS A 129 2.14 24.10 47.96
CA LYS A 129 1.24 23.97 46.79
C LYS A 129 1.98 24.15 45.47
N ILE A 130 2.87 25.14 45.34
CA ILE A 130 3.71 25.31 44.15
C ILE A 130 4.56 24.07 43.90
N LYS A 131 5.12 23.48 44.96
CA LYS A 131 5.90 22.24 44.86
C LYS A 131 5.04 21.06 44.38
N GLN A 132 3.79 20.96 44.81
CA GLN A 132 2.83 19.97 44.30
C GLN A 132 2.53 20.21 42.82
N ASP A 133 2.26 21.46 42.41
CA ASP A 133 2.03 21.81 41.01
C ASP A 133 3.25 21.48 40.12
N VAL A 134 4.48 21.68 40.62
CA VAL A 134 5.71 21.26 39.93
C VAL A 134 5.82 19.73 39.84
N GLN A 135 5.42 18.99 40.88
CA GLN A 135 5.39 17.53 40.86
C GLN A 135 4.37 17.01 39.83
N ASP A 136 3.21 17.65 39.71
CA ASP A 136 2.20 17.32 38.71
C ASP A 136 2.74 17.50 37.29
N ILE A 137 3.48 18.58 37.01
CA ILE A 137 4.16 18.80 35.72
C ILE A 137 5.16 17.66 35.44
N LEU A 138 6.01 17.33 36.41
CA LEU A 138 7.01 16.27 36.24
C LEU A 138 6.37 14.91 36.01
N MET A 139 5.25 14.63 36.69
CA MET A 139 4.50 13.39 36.52
C MET A 139 3.81 13.35 35.16
N ALA A 140 3.20 14.46 34.72
CA ALA A 140 2.58 14.56 33.41
C ALA A 140 3.61 14.27 32.32
N CYS A 141 4.81 14.88 32.37
CA CYS A 141 5.92 14.66 31.42
C CYS A 141 6.33 13.19 31.21
N THR A 142 5.97 12.26 32.11
CA THR A 142 6.21 10.83 31.90
C THR A 142 5.48 10.27 30.67
N PHE A 143 4.47 10.99 30.14
CA PHE A 143 3.83 10.67 28.85
C PHE A 143 4.83 10.56 27.69
N GLN A 144 5.94 11.30 27.75
CA GLN A 144 6.94 11.33 26.67
C GLN A 144 7.60 9.96 26.46
N ASP A 145 7.88 9.25 27.55
CA ASP A 145 8.46 7.90 27.47
C ASP A 145 7.44 6.90 26.91
N LEU A 146 6.19 6.97 27.38
CA LEU A 146 5.11 6.13 26.88
C LEU A 146 4.83 6.38 25.40
N ALA A 147 4.79 7.65 24.97
CA ALA A 147 4.65 8.04 23.57
C ALA A 147 5.81 7.50 22.73
N GLY A 148 7.06 7.64 23.22
CA GLY A 148 8.24 7.12 22.53
C GLY A 148 8.21 5.60 22.35
N GLN A 149 7.82 4.85 23.38
CA GLN A 149 7.68 3.40 23.31
C GLN A 149 6.60 2.98 22.30
N ARG A 150 5.42 3.62 22.35
CA ARG A 150 4.30 3.31 21.46
C ARG A 150 4.61 3.63 20.00
N ILE A 151 5.20 4.80 19.72
CA ILE A 151 5.64 5.16 18.36
C ILE A 151 6.65 4.13 17.84
N ARG A 152 7.63 3.71 18.66
CA ARG A 152 8.61 2.71 18.25
C ARG A 152 7.97 1.36 17.92
N ASN A 153 7.09 0.86 18.80
CA ASN A 153 6.36 -0.38 18.55
C ASN A 153 5.52 -0.31 17.27
N THR A 154 4.90 0.84 17.02
CA THR A 154 4.14 1.10 15.81
C THR A 154 5.02 1.08 14.56
N LEU A 155 6.20 1.71 14.59
CA LEU A 155 7.17 1.67 13.49
C LEU A 155 7.68 0.26 13.22
N ASP A 156 8.00 -0.51 14.26
CA ASP A 156 8.45 -1.89 14.13
C ASP A 156 7.37 -2.78 13.49
N ASN A 157 6.10 -2.56 13.84
CA ASN A 157 4.97 -3.24 13.21
C ASN A 157 4.83 -2.89 11.72
N LEU A 158 5.01 -1.61 11.34
CA LEU A 158 5.02 -1.20 9.93
C LEU A 158 6.17 -1.83 9.14
N GLN A 159 7.37 -1.91 9.73
CA GLN A 159 8.51 -2.58 9.09
C GLN A 159 8.28 -4.08 8.90
N LEU A 160 7.65 -4.73 9.88
CA LEU A 160 7.27 -6.15 9.76
C LEU A 160 6.27 -6.35 8.62
N ILE A 161 5.29 -5.46 8.49
CA ILE A 161 4.32 -5.45 7.40
C ILE A 161 5.03 -5.29 6.05
N GLU A 162 5.89 -4.29 5.93
CA GLU A 162 6.65 -4.03 4.70
C GLU A 162 7.48 -5.26 4.31
N THR A 163 8.17 -5.88 5.27
CA THR A 163 8.97 -7.08 5.03
C THR A 163 8.11 -8.24 4.53
N ARG A 164 6.92 -8.44 5.12
CA ARG A 164 5.98 -9.49 4.69
C ARG A 164 5.43 -9.22 3.30
N LEU A 165 5.01 -7.98 3.01
CA LEU A 165 4.49 -7.58 1.71
C LEU A 165 5.56 -7.74 0.62
N SER A 166 6.76 -7.22 0.85
CA SER A 166 7.91 -7.38 -0.04
C SER A 166 8.27 -8.85 -0.26
N GLY A 167 8.24 -9.67 0.79
CA GLY A 167 8.43 -11.12 0.68
C GLY A 167 7.37 -11.81 -0.16
N THR A 168 6.10 -11.43 -0.02
CA THR A 168 5.00 -11.94 -0.84
C THR A 168 5.15 -11.49 -2.30
N LEU A 169 5.43 -10.21 -2.56
CA LEU A 169 5.68 -9.69 -3.92
C LEU A 169 6.86 -10.41 -4.60
N LYS A 170 7.93 -10.70 -3.87
CA LYS A 170 9.05 -11.48 -4.38
C LYS A 170 8.65 -12.91 -4.75
N LYS A 171 7.83 -13.59 -3.93
CA LYS A 171 7.25 -14.91 -4.26
C LYS A 171 6.30 -14.87 -5.47
N LEU A 172 5.80 -13.69 -5.82
CA LEU A 172 4.99 -13.43 -7.01
C LEU A 172 5.84 -13.18 -8.26
N GLY A 173 7.17 -13.16 -8.15
CA GLY A 173 8.06 -12.82 -9.26
C GLY A 173 8.03 -11.33 -9.64
N ILE A 174 7.39 -10.50 -8.80
CA ILE A 174 7.35 -9.06 -8.98
C ILE A 174 8.47 -8.48 -8.11
N ASP A 175 9.58 -8.14 -8.76
CA ASP A 175 10.68 -7.46 -8.09
C ASP A 175 10.37 -5.95 -8.02
N VAL A 176 9.48 -5.58 -7.09
CA VAL A 176 9.20 -4.18 -6.80
C VAL A 176 10.32 -3.67 -5.90
N ALA A 177 11.37 -3.11 -6.49
CA ALA A 177 12.26 -2.24 -5.74
C ALA A 177 11.55 -0.89 -5.56
N PRO A 178 11.38 -0.38 -4.34
CA PRO A 178 10.92 0.98 -4.15
C PRO A 178 11.87 1.94 -4.88
N SER A 179 11.37 2.62 -5.90
CA SER A 179 12.07 3.72 -6.56
C SER A 179 12.11 4.89 -5.59
N GLU A 180 13.31 5.30 -5.16
CA GLU A 180 13.50 6.50 -4.33
C GLU A 180 12.86 7.73 -5.00
N GLU A 181 12.86 7.78 -6.33
CA GLU A 181 12.25 8.84 -7.13
C GLU A 181 10.72 8.87 -7.02
N ASP A 182 10.07 7.70 -6.98
CA ASP A 182 8.60 7.58 -6.84
C ASP A 182 8.15 7.84 -5.39
N ILE A 183 8.95 7.45 -4.40
CA ILE A 183 8.72 7.77 -2.99
C ILE A 183 8.79 9.28 -2.79
N ALA A 184 9.83 9.94 -3.33
CA ALA A 184 9.99 11.38 -3.23
C ALA A 184 8.83 12.16 -3.87
N LYS A 185 8.36 11.73 -5.06
CA LYS A 185 7.20 12.34 -5.73
C LYS A 185 5.92 12.19 -4.92
N LYS A 186 5.67 11.02 -4.30
CA LYS A 186 4.49 10.81 -3.46
C LYS A 186 4.55 11.59 -2.14
N ALA A 187 5.71 11.67 -1.50
CA ALA A 187 5.91 12.43 -0.26
C ALA A 187 5.73 13.96 -0.46
N GLN A 188 6.14 14.49 -1.61
CA GLN A 188 5.92 15.90 -1.95
C GLN A 188 4.44 16.25 -2.22
N GLY A 189 3.63 15.27 -2.64
CA GLY A 189 2.19 15.46 -2.86
C GLY A 189 1.41 15.70 -1.56
N THR A 190 1.78 15.02 -0.48
CA THR A 190 1.16 15.16 0.86
C THR A 190 1.62 16.43 1.59
N ALA A 191 2.86 16.89 1.39
CA ALA A 191 3.37 18.10 2.04
C ALA A 191 2.78 19.40 1.46
N ARG A 192 2.30 19.40 0.21
CA ARG A 192 1.70 20.59 -0.41
C ARG A 192 0.32 20.96 0.17
N SER A 193 -0.43 20.00 0.71
CA SER A 193 -1.75 20.30 1.28
C SER A 193 -1.69 20.87 2.69
N SER A 194 -0.61 20.63 3.46
CA SER A 194 -0.54 21.13 4.86
C SER A 194 0.02 22.55 4.97
N GLN A 195 0.83 23.00 4.00
CA GLN A 195 1.50 24.31 4.09
C GLN A 195 0.80 25.41 3.28
N GLY A 196 0.15 25.08 2.16
CA GLY A 196 -0.53 26.06 1.30
C GLY A 196 -1.84 26.60 1.86
N ASP A 197 -2.54 25.80 2.67
CA ASP A 197 -3.83 26.18 3.25
C ASP A 197 -3.69 27.04 4.52
N ILE A 198 -2.52 27.03 5.17
CA ILE A 198 -2.24 27.86 6.35
C ILE A 198 -1.89 29.30 5.94
N ASP A 199 -1.13 29.48 4.86
CA ASP A 199 -0.75 30.81 4.34
C ASP A 199 -1.90 31.57 3.67
N THR A 200 -3.05 30.92 3.45
CA THR A 200 -4.25 31.55 2.88
C THR A 200 -5.33 31.89 3.92
N MET A 201 -5.12 31.54 5.20
CA MET A 201 -6.00 31.88 6.32
C MET A 201 -5.51 33.06 7.18
N PHE A 202 -4.34 33.63 6.88
CA PHE A 202 -3.83 34.88 7.48
C PHE A 202 -3.65 35.97 6.41
#